data_AF-A0A800IF08-F1
#
_entry.id   AF-A0A800IF08-F1
#
_cell.length_a   1.000
_cell.length_b   1.000
_cell.length_c   1.000
_cell.angle_alpha   90.00
_cell.angle_beta   90.00
_cell.angle_gamma   90.00
#
_symmetry.space_group_name_H-M   'P 1'
#
loop_
_entity.id
_entity.type
_entity.pdbx_description
1 polymer ?
#
loop_
_entity_poly.entity_id
_entity_poly.type
_entity_poly.pdbx_seq_one_letter_code
_entity_poly.pdbx_strand_id
1 'polypeptide(L)' 'ALGAVQVPADGQPIVLLNDRQTIGGYPKLGSVIARDTSCLAQLRPGNTITFEIIDLYQAHTINTLAQLKFDATPLLHTKD' A
#
# COMPACT_ATOMS: atom_id res chain seq x y z
N ALA A 1 -1.67 6.57 -8.92
CA ALA A 1 -1.20 5.18 -8.78
C ALA A 1 -1.78 4.60 -7.50
N LEU A 2 -1.89 3.28 -7.41
CA LEU A 2 -2.26 2.62 -6.15
C LEU A 2 -1.20 2.97 -5.10
N GLY A 3 -1.63 3.36 -3.90
CA GLY A 3 -0.75 3.77 -2.81
C GLY A 3 -0.22 5.20 -2.88
N ALA A 4 -0.56 5.98 -3.93
CA ALA A 4 -0.10 7.35 -4.03
C ALA A 4 -0.63 8.19 -2.84
N VAL A 5 0.26 8.98 -2.23
CA VAL A 5 -0.05 9.85 -1.10
C VAL A 5 -0.22 11.29 -1.63
N GLN A 6 -1.47 11.73 -1.73
CA GLN A 6 -1.83 13.09 -2.15
C GLN A 6 -1.95 14.02 -0.96
N VAL A 7 -1.61 15.30 -1.16
CA VAL A 7 -1.76 16.34 -0.14
C VAL A 7 -2.58 17.50 -0.71
N PRO A 8 -3.82 17.70 -0.24
CA PRO A 8 -4.63 18.86 -0.57
C PRO A 8 -4.11 20.14 0.11
N ALA A 9 -4.78 21.27 -0.14
CA ALA A 9 -4.40 22.58 0.40
C ALA A 9 -4.49 22.68 1.93
N ASP A 10 -5.30 21.83 2.58
CA ASP A 10 -5.41 21.73 4.04
C ASP A 10 -4.28 20.92 4.69
N GLY A 11 -3.39 20.34 3.89
CA GLY A 11 -2.22 19.59 4.35
C GLY A 11 -2.50 18.15 4.79
N GLN A 12 -3.74 17.68 4.74
CA GLN A 12 -4.09 16.35 5.26
C GLN A 12 -3.85 15.25 4.22
N PRO A 13 -2.95 14.27 4.47
CA PRO A 13 -2.60 13.27 3.47
C PRO A 13 -3.75 12.31 3.14
N ILE A 14 -3.90 12.00 1.85
CA ILE A 14 -4.87 11.02 1.34
C ILE A 14 -4.10 9.91 0.62
N VAL A 15 -4.22 8.67 1.10
CA VAL A 15 -3.66 7.49 0.41
C VAL A 15 -4.68 6.91 -0.55
N LEU A 16 -4.32 6.82 -1.83
CA LEU A 16 -5.21 6.32 -2.88
C LEU A 16 -5.22 4.78 -2.96
N LEU A 17 -6.37 4.15 -2.68
CA LEU A 17 -6.53 2.69 -2.71
C LEU A 17 -7.08 2.19 -4.07
N ASN A 18 -7.76 1.03 -4.07
CA ASN A 18 -8.20 0.35 -5.29
C ASN A 18 -9.21 1.16 -6.10
N ASP A 19 -10.16 1.83 -5.43
CA ASP A 19 -11.25 2.58 -6.08
C ASP A 19 -10.88 4.06 -6.35
N ARG A 20 -9.59 4.36 -6.39
CA ARG A 20 -9.08 5.71 -6.64
C ARG A 20 -9.47 6.22 -8.03
N GLN A 21 -9.68 7.53 -8.13
CA GLN A 21 -9.76 8.23 -9.42
C GLN A 21 -8.48 8.06 -10.27
N THR A 22 -8.64 8.05 -11.59
CA THR A 22 -7.52 7.92 -12.54
C THR A 22 -6.79 9.24 -12.77
N ILE A 23 -7.49 10.36 -12.65
CA ILE A 23 -6.96 11.73 -12.75
C ILE A 23 -7.05 12.38 -11.38
N GLY A 24 -6.00 13.07 -10.94
CA GLY A 24 -6.01 13.80 -9.67
C GLY A 24 -5.19 15.08 -9.78
N GLY A 25 -5.68 16.17 -9.17
CA GLY A 25 -5.06 17.50 -9.23
C GLY A 25 -4.12 17.84 -8.08
N TYR A 26 -4.08 17.03 -7.01
CA TYR A 26 -3.24 17.31 -5.85
C TYR A 26 -1.81 16.79 -6.02
N PRO A 27 -0.81 17.52 -5.47
CA PRO A 27 0.57 17.08 -5.44
C PRO A 27 0.69 15.74 -4.70
N LYS A 28 1.65 14.93 -5.14
CA LYS A 28 1.94 13.61 -4.56
C LYS A 28 3.29 13.69 -3.85
N LEU A 29 3.31 13.37 -2.56
CA LEU A 29 4.56 13.30 -1.77
C LEU A 29 5.35 12.03 -2.09
N GLY A 30 4.65 10.96 -2.46
CA GLY A 30 5.24 9.65 -2.70
C GLY A 30 4.16 8.60 -2.89
N SER A 31 4.53 7.35 -2.69
CA SER A 31 3.61 6.22 -2.73
C SER A 31 3.99 5.19 -1.68
N VAL A 32 2.99 4.65 -0.99
CA VAL A 32 3.16 3.36 -0.31
C VAL A 32 3.29 2.25 -1.35
N ILE A 33 3.98 1.17 -1.00
CA ILE A 33 4.06 0.00 -1.88
C ILE A 33 2.69 -0.68 -1.95
N ALA A 34 2.38 -1.30 -3.08
CA ALA A 34 1.06 -1.90 -3.31
C ALA A 34 0.69 -2.94 -2.23
N ARG A 35 1.67 -3.71 -1.73
CA ARG A 35 1.43 -4.73 -0.69
C ARG A 35 0.91 -4.14 0.63
N ASP A 36 1.41 -2.97 1.02
CA ASP A 36 1.05 -2.34 2.30
C ASP A 36 -0.33 -1.69 2.27
N THR A 37 -0.92 -1.51 1.08
CA THR A 37 -2.29 -1.00 0.95
C THR A 37 -3.32 -1.92 1.59
N SER A 38 -3.02 -3.22 1.70
CA SER A 38 -3.87 -4.18 2.41
C SER A 38 -3.92 -3.89 3.92
N CYS A 39 -2.80 -3.48 4.52
CA CYS A 39 -2.76 -3.05 5.92
C CYS A 39 -3.61 -1.80 6.14
N LEU A 40 -3.53 -0.83 5.22
CA LEU A 40 -4.36 0.38 5.28
C LEU A 40 -5.86 0.07 5.19
N ALA A 41 -6.25 -0.89 4.34
CA ALA A 41 -7.64 -1.29 4.17
C ALA A 41 -8.26 -1.95 5.41
N GLN A 42 -7.43 -2.45 6.35
CA GLN A 42 -7.89 -3.07 7.59
C GLN A 42 -8.04 -2.07 8.75
N LEU A 43 -7.62 -0.81 8.56
CA LEU A 43 -7.68 0.22 9.60
C LEU A 43 -9.11 0.75 9.79
N ARG A 44 -9.40 1.15 11.03
CA ARG A 44 -10.64 1.87 11.40
C ARG A 44 -10.38 3.37 11.52
N PRO A 45 -11.40 4.22 11.34
CA PRO A 45 -11.29 5.64 11.65
C PRO A 45 -10.72 5.87 13.06
N GLY A 46 -9.76 6.78 13.17
CA GLY A 46 -9.04 7.08 14.42
C GLY A 46 -7.82 6.20 14.69
N ASN A 47 -7.54 5.17 13.89
CA ASN A 47 -6.26 4.47 13.97
C ASN A 47 -5.11 5.37 13.53
N THR A 48 -3.97 5.23 14.21
CA THR A 48 -2.73 5.96 13.88
C THR A 48 -1.82 5.08 13.04
N ILE A 49 -1.15 5.69 12.07
CA ILE A 49 -0.10 5.05 11.27
C ILE A 49 1.16 5.90 11.25
N THR A 50 2.27 5.27 10.92
CA THR A 50 3.55 5.92 10.66
C THR A 50 4.08 5.45 9.32
N PHE A 51 4.63 6.36 8.52
CA PHE A 51 5.31 6.02 7.29
C PHE A 51 6.79 5.73 7.55
N GLU A 52 7.31 4.70 6.92
CA GLU A 52 8.73 4.41 6.86
C GLU A 52 9.26 4.78 5.47
N ILE A 53 10.37 5.51 5.43
CA ILE A 53 11.04 5.84 4.17
C ILE A 53 11.87 4.64 3.75
N ILE A 54 11.59 4.13 2.55
CA ILE A 54 12.34 3.05 1.94
C ILE A 54 12.86 3.49 0.57
N ASP A 55 13.94 2.85 0.11
CA ASP A 55 14.43 3.00 -1.26
C ASP A 55 13.82 1.94 -2.20
N LEU A 56 14.13 2.06 -3.50
CA LEU A 56 13.65 1.12 -4.52
C LEU A 56 14.16 -0.31 -4.30
N TYR A 57 15.40 -0.47 -3.81
CA TYR A 57 15.97 -1.78 -3.58
C TYR A 57 15.23 -2.52 -2.46
N GLN A 58 14.92 -1.83 -1.37
CA GLN A 58 14.12 -2.34 -0.27
C GLN A 58 12.71 -2.68 -0.75
N ALA A 59 12.06 -1.80 -1.52
CA ALA A 59 10.73 -2.06 -2.09
C ALA A 59 10.70 -3.32 -2.97
N HIS A 60 11.69 -3.49 -3.85
CA HIS A 60 11.84 -4.71 -4.67
C HIS A 60 12.09 -5.95 -3.81
N THR A 61 12.97 -5.85 -2.82
CA THR A 61 13.30 -6.95 -1.92
C THR A 61 12.08 -7.43 -1.14
N ILE A 62 11.32 -6.51 -0.54
CA ILE A 62 10.06 -6.81 0.18
C ILE A 62 9.08 -7.53 -0.75
N ASN A 63 8.89 -7.01 -1.97
CA ASN A 63 7.95 -7.60 -2.91
C ASN A 63 8.37 -9.01 -3.36
N THR A 64 9.65 -9.21 -3.70
CA THR A 64 10.20 -10.51 -4.11
C THR A 64 10.12 -11.53 -2.99
N LEU A 65 10.55 -11.19 -1.78
CA LEU A 65 10.49 -12.10 -0.63
C LEU A 65 9.05 -12.51 -0.30
N ALA A 66 8.11 -11.55 -0.36
CA ALA A 66 6.71 -11.83 -0.13
C ALA A 66 6.08 -12.69 -1.23
N GLN A 67 6.52 -12.55 -2.49
CA GLN A 67 6.11 -13.42 -3.59
C GLN A 67 6.64 -14.85 -3.39
N LEU A 68 7.93 -15.01 -3.10
CA LEU A 68 8.54 -16.31 -2.82
C LEU A 68 7.84 -17.01 -1.65
N LYS A 69 7.52 -16.27 -0.58
CA LYS A 69 6.76 -16.80 0.55
C LYS A 69 5.39 -17.28 0.12
N PHE A 70 4.68 -16.49 -0.68
CA PHE A 70 3.35 -16.86 -1.18
C PHE A 70 3.41 -18.14 -2.03
N ASP A 71 4.34 -18.21 -2.97
CA ASP A 71 4.52 -19.37 -3.87
C ASP A 71 4.93 -20.64 -3.10
N ALA A 72 5.71 -20.49 -2.04
CA ALA A 72 6.13 -21.59 -1.17
C ALA A 72 5.08 -21.99 -0.12
N THR A 73 3.98 -21.23 0.03
CA THR A 73 2.95 -21.54 1.03
C THR A 73 2.02 -22.62 0.48
N PRO A 74 2.02 -23.86 1.03
CA PRO A 74 1.11 -24.90 0.57
C PRO A 74 -0.33 -24.48 0.89
N LEU A 75 -1.18 -24.46 -0.13
CA LEU A 75 -2.61 -24.28 0.08
C LEU A 75 -3.15 -25.50 0.83
N LEU A 76 -3.86 -25.25 1.93
CA LEU A 76 -4.66 -26.30 2.54
C LEU A 76 -5.72 -26.69 1.51
N HIS A 77 -5.71 -27.94 1.06
CA HIS A 77 -6.85 -28.48 0.33
C HIS A 77 -8.08 -28.37 1.24
N THR A 78 -8.93 -27.37 0.99
CA THR A 78 -10.29 -27.39 1.50
C THR A 78 -10.98 -28.53 0.74
N LYS A 79 -11.31 -29.62 1.45
CA LYS A 79 -12.11 -30.70 0.88
C LYS A 79 -13.35 -30.10 0.20
N ASP A 80 -13.59 -30.53 -1.03
CA ASP A 80 -14.84 -30.29 -1.77
C ASP A 80 -16.07 -30.68 -0.93
#